data_AF-A0A537E337-F1
#
_entry.id   AF-A0A537E337-F1
#
_cell.length_a   1.000
_cell.length_b   1.000
_cell.length_c   1.000
_cell.angle_alpha   90.00
_cell.angle_beta   90.00
_cell.angle_gamma   90.00
#
_symmetry.space_group_name_H-M   'P 1'
#
loop_
_entity.id
_entity.type
_entity.pdbx_description
1 polymer ?
#
loop_
_entity_poly.entity_id
_entity_poly.type
_entity_poly.pdbx_seq_one_letter_code
_entity_poly.pdbx_strand_id
1 'polypeptide(L)'
;MMDAPLLAIENLRTYFYSRARRAFIRSVDGVSLHVAPGETLGIVGESGSGKSVTALSAAGLVSAAPGVIGGRIELRSRQARRNLLDGLERYVRVKERDGRITAVEKDDRGWRRRAETLMEGVRGKEIAMIFQNPRSALNPYSTIGAQLVETIRLHTSVKGEGEARERAIHWLERVRIDSPRLRFDNFPFGMSGGMCQRAMIAMALSAEPSL
;
A
#
# COMPACT_ATOMS: atom_id res chain seq x y z
N MET A 1 5.40 -25.95 -14.58
CA MET A 1 4.88 -25.79 -13.20
C MET A 1 4.55 -24.31 -13.08
N MET A 2 3.29 -23.92 -12.94
CA MET A 2 2.93 -22.50 -12.82
C MET A 2 3.43 -22.02 -11.45
N ASP A 3 4.31 -21.01 -11.43
CA ASP A 3 4.79 -20.43 -10.19
C ASP A 3 3.61 -19.87 -9.38
N ALA A 4 3.65 -20.09 -8.06
CA ALA A 4 2.61 -19.59 -7.17
C ALA A 4 2.54 -18.04 -7.24
N PRO A 5 1.34 -17.44 -7.16
CA PRO A 5 1.18 -16.00 -7.32
C PRO A 5 1.90 -15.22 -6.21
N LEU A 6 2.51 -14.09 -6.58
CA LEU A 6 3.12 -13.13 -5.66
C LEU A 6 2.05 -12.53 -4.74
N LEU A 7 0.89 -12.17 -5.28
CA LEU A 7 -0.27 -11.72 -4.53
C LEU A 7 -1.49 -12.55 -4.93
N ALA A 8 -2.24 -13.04 -3.96
CA ALA A 8 -3.56 -13.63 -4.19
C ALA A 8 -4.58 -12.97 -3.26
N ILE A 9 -5.64 -12.43 -3.84
CA ILE A 9 -6.79 -11.88 -3.15
C ILE A 9 -7.97 -12.82 -3.40
N GLU A 10 -8.64 -13.25 -2.35
CA GLU A 10 -9.78 -14.16 -2.42
C GLU A 10 -10.98 -13.58 -1.68
N ASN A 11 -12.10 -13.41 -2.40
CA ASN A 11 -13.39 -12.96 -1.87
C ASN A 11 -13.29 -11.74 -0.95
N LEU A 12 -12.47 -10.76 -1.34
CA LEU A 12 -12.24 -9.55 -0.57
C LEU A 12 -13.53 -8.74 -0.46
N ARG A 13 -13.85 -8.32 0.77
CA ARG A 13 -15.00 -7.47 1.06
C ARG A 13 -14.55 -6.27 1.90
N THR A 14 -14.71 -5.06 1.36
CA THR A 14 -14.33 -3.80 2.03
C THR A 14 -15.48 -2.82 1.97
N TYR A 15 -16.15 -2.62 3.11
CA TYR A 15 -17.40 -1.87 3.23
C TYR A 15 -17.25 -0.66 4.14
N PHE A 16 -18.02 0.38 3.85
CA PHE A 16 -18.06 1.62 4.64
C PHE A 16 -19.49 1.93 5.04
N TYR A 17 -19.72 2.35 6.28
CA TYR A 17 -21.06 2.75 6.69
C TYR A 17 -21.34 4.20 6.30
N SER A 18 -22.38 4.43 5.49
CA SER A 18 -22.86 5.77 5.18
C SER A 18 -23.99 6.16 6.13
N ARG A 19 -23.72 7.13 7.02
CA ARG A 19 -24.77 7.68 7.90
C ARG A 19 -25.90 8.35 7.11
N ALA A 20 -25.55 9.07 6.04
CA ALA A 20 -26.51 9.76 5.18
C ALA A 20 -27.50 8.79 4.50
N ARG A 21 -27.00 7.64 4.02
CA ARG A 21 -27.83 6.62 3.36
C ARG A 21 -28.39 5.58 4.34
N ARG A 22 -27.98 5.63 5.61
CA ARG A 22 -28.26 4.61 6.64
C ARG A 22 -28.01 3.18 6.15
N ALA A 23 -26.94 3.02 5.36
CA ALA A 23 -26.64 1.77 4.66
C ALA A 23 -25.12 1.61 4.44
N PHE A 24 -24.69 0.37 4.23
CA PHE A 24 -23.31 0.07 3.85
C PHE A 24 -23.06 0.36 2.36
N ILE A 25 -22.00 1.13 2.10
CA ILE A 25 -21.39 1.26 0.79
C ILE A 25 -20.45 0.07 0.61
N ARG A 26 -20.75 -0.77 -0.37
CA ARG A 26 -20.01 -1.99 -0.70
C ARG A 26 -18.96 -1.67 -1.76
N SER A 27 -17.87 -1.01 -1.34
CA SER A 27 -16.84 -0.53 -2.28
C SER A 27 -16.07 -1.66 -2.93
N VAL A 28 -15.87 -2.78 -2.24
CA VAL A 28 -15.31 -4.03 -2.77
C VAL A 28 -16.18 -5.15 -2.24
N ASP A 29 -16.80 -5.94 -3.13
CA ASP A 29 -17.79 -6.97 -2.79
C ASP A 29 -17.45 -8.28 -3.52
N GLY A 30 -16.68 -9.15 -2.84
CA GLY A 30 -16.32 -10.48 -3.35
C GLY A 30 -15.26 -10.49 -4.44
N VAL A 31 -14.33 -9.52 -4.44
CA VAL A 31 -13.27 -9.46 -5.45
C VAL A 31 -12.21 -10.53 -5.18
N SER A 32 -11.91 -11.30 -6.22
CA SER A 32 -10.79 -12.25 -6.26
C SER A 32 -9.89 -11.96 -7.45
N LEU A 33 -8.57 -11.87 -7.22
CA LEU A 33 -7.57 -11.66 -8.26
C LEU A 33 -6.23 -12.23 -7.81
N HIS A 34 -5.32 -12.44 -8.75
CA HIS A 34 -3.94 -12.80 -8.45
C HIS A 34 -2.98 -11.98 -9.30
N VAL A 35 -1.74 -11.86 -8.83
CA VAL A 35 -0.62 -11.25 -9.54
C VAL A 35 0.54 -12.24 -9.47
N ALA A 36 0.99 -12.73 -10.63
CA ALA A 36 2.16 -13.58 -10.74
C ALA A 36 3.47 -12.78 -10.56
N PRO A 37 4.59 -13.41 -10.20
CA PRO A 37 5.88 -12.73 -10.14
C PRO A 37 6.23 -12.06 -11.48
N GLY A 38 6.50 -10.75 -11.45
CA GLY A 38 6.84 -9.97 -12.64
C GLY A 38 5.63 -9.56 -13.51
N GLU A 39 4.41 -9.95 -13.15
CA GLU A 39 3.21 -9.54 -13.85
C GLU A 39 2.88 -8.07 -13.58
N THR A 40 2.45 -7.36 -14.63
CA THR A 40 1.82 -6.04 -14.49
C THR A 40 0.31 -6.19 -14.65
N LEU A 41 -0.42 -6.13 -13.53
CA LEU A 41 -1.88 -6.19 -13.52
C LEU A 41 -2.49 -4.77 -13.54
N GLY A 42 -3.35 -4.50 -14.52
CA GLY A 42 -4.14 -3.26 -14.58
C GLY A 42 -5.56 -3.44 -14.05
N ILE A 43 -6.00 -2.56 -13.14
CA ILE A 43 -7.41 -2.50 -12.68
C ILE A 43 -8.07 -1.24 -13.25
N VAL A 44 -9.09 -1.43 -14.08
CA VAL A 44 -9.81 -0.35 -14.77
C VAL A 44 -11.30 -0.34 -14.40
N GLY A 45 -11.97 0.78 -14.65
CA GLY A 45 -13.39 0.99 -14.31
C GLY A 45 -13.70 2.44 -13.95
N GLU A 46 -14.99 2.75 -13.83
CA GLU A 46 -15.51 4.11 -13.57
C GLU A 46 -15.13 4.67 -12.20
N SER A 47 -15.24 5.98 -12.01
CA SER A 47 -15.03 6.61 -10.70
C SER A 47 -15.96 5.99 -9.65
N GLY A 48 -15.42 5.63 -8.49
CA GLY A 48 -16.18 4.98 -7.42
C GLY A 48 -16.38 3.47 -7.55
N SER A 49 -15.91 2.82 -8.63
CA SER A 49 -16.06 1.37 -8.83
C SER A 49 -15.23 0.47 -7.90
N GLY A 50 -14.50 1.04 -6.93
CA GLY A 50 -13.73 0.27 -5.94
C GLY A 50 -12.25 0.07 -6.23
N LYS A 51 -11.72 0.47 -7.40
CA LYS A 51 -10.31 0.26 -7.80
C LYS A 51 -9.29 0.64 -6.72
N SER A 52 -9.35 1.88 -6.24
CA SER A 52 -8.43 2.39 -5.22
C SER A 52 -8.65 1.69 -3.88
N VAL A 53 -9.89 1.30 -3.56
CA VAL A 53 -10.22 0.59 -2.32
C VAL A 53 -9.66 -0.82 -2.34
N THR A 54 -9.69 -1.52 -3.48
CA THR A 54 -9.05 -2.83 -3.66
C THR A 54 -7.55 -2.73 -3.38
N ALA A 55 -6.85 -1.78 -4.01
CA ALA A 55 -5.42 -1.57 -3.81
C ALA A 55 -5.07 -1.20 -2.36
N LEU A 56 -5.82 -0.26 -1.76
CA LEU A 56 -5.63 0.14 -0.36
C LEU A 56 -5.91 -1.01 0.60
N SER A 57 -6.89 -1.86 0.32
CA SER A 57 -7.20 -3.04 1.16
C SER A 57 -6.04 -4.03 1.15
N ALA A 58 -5.45 -4.29 -0.02
CA ALA A 58 -4.27 -5.15 -0.16
C ALA A 58 -3.04 -4.59 0.57
N ALA A 59 -2.84 -3.27 0.54
CA ALA A 59 -1.77 -2.60 1.29
C ALA A 59 -2.08 -2.40 2.79
N GLY A 60 -3.28 -2.79 3.24
CA GLY A 60 -3.77 -2.56 4.60
C GLY A 60 -4.02 -1.08 4.96
N LEU A 61 -4.09 -0.18 3.98
CA LEU A 61 -4.15 1.27 4.15
C LEU A 61 -5.59 1.83 4.22
N VAL A 62 -6.60 0.97 4.37
CA VAL A 62 -7.99 1.39 4.55
C VAL A 62 -8.17 1.99 5.94
N SER A 63 -8.46 3.29 6.01
CA SER A 63 -8.54 4.05 7.27
C SER A 63 -9.95 4.19 7.86
N ALA A 64 -10.99 4.03 7.03
CA ALA A 64 -12.39 4.19 7.45
C ALA A 64 -13.01 2.86 7.92
N ALA A 65 -13.84 2.95 8.96
CA ALA A 65 -14.55 1.80 9.53
C ALA A 65 -15.89 1.51 8.80
N PRO A 66 -16.33 0.24 8.75
CA PRO A 66 -15.62 -0.96 9.23
C PRO A 66 -14.46 -1.41 8.30
N GLY A 67 -14.38 -0.87 7.09
CA GLY A 67 -13.28 -1.15 6.16
C GLY A 67 -13.30 -2.60 5.69
N VAL A 68 -12.17 -3.30 5.75
CA VAL A 68 -12.10 -4.73 5.37
C VAL A 68 -12.91 -5.57 6.36
N ILE A 69 -13.88 -6.33 5.86
CA ILE A 69 -14.81 -7.15 6.67
C ILE A 69 -14.73 -8.65 6.35
N GLY A 70 -13.97 -9.03 5.32
CA GLY A 70 -13.80 -10.43 4.96
C GLY A 70 -12.89 -10.63 3.74
N GLY A 71 -12.62 -11.90 3.47
CA GLY A 71 -11.71 -12.35 2.42
C GLY A 71 -10.35 -12.78 2.96
N ARG A 72 -9.45 -13.11 2.04
CA ARG A 72 -8.06 -13.51 2.30
C ARG A 72 -7.14 -12.76 1.35
N ILE A 73 -5.97 -12.36 1.85
CA ILE A 73 -4.92 -11.71 1.05
C ILE A 73 -3.61 -12.42 1.34
N GLU A 74 -3.15 -13.27 0.43
CA GLU A 74 -1.85 -13.92 0.53
C GLU A 74 -0.79 -13.14 -0.22
N LEU A 75 0.31 -12.81 0.46
CA LEU A 75 1.52 -12.28 -0.14
C LEU A 75 2.62 -13.35 -0.08
N ARG A 76 3.29 -13.60 -1.20
CA ARG A 76 4.44 -14.51 -1.33
C ARG A 76 5.64 -13.73 -1.83
N SER A 77 6.33 -13.07 -0.92
CA SER A 77 7.57 -12.38 -1.26
C SER A 77 8.75 -13.34 -1.21
N ARG A 78 9.93 -12.83 -1.57
CA ARG A 78 11.21 -13.54 -1.39
C ARG A 78 11.50 -13.90 0.07
N GLN A 79 10.85 -13.24 1.03
CA GLN A 79 11.14 -13.37 2.46
C GLN A 79 10.19 -14.35 3.14
N ALA A 80 8.90 -14.29 2.82
CA ALA A 80 7.89 -15.11 3.48
C ALA A 80 6.59 -15.21 2.68
N ARG A 81 5.81 -16.24 3.01
CA ARG A 81 4.38 -16.32 2.69
C ARG A 81 3.57 -15.87 3.90
N ARG A 82 2.65 -14.93 3.72
CA ARG A 82 1.81 -14.40 4.80
C ARG A 82 0.37 -14.20 4.33
N ASN A 83 -0.60 -14.44 5.22
CA ASN A 83 -1.97 -13.95 5.04
C ASN A 83 -2.09 -12.59 5.76
N LEU A 84 -2.28 -11.52 5.00
CA LEU A 84 -2.35 -10.15 5.53
C LEU A 84 -3.67 -9.87 6.26
N LEU A 85 -4.66 -10.77 6.15
CA LEU A 85 -5.93 -10.70 6.88
C LEU A 85 -6.06 -11.79 7.97
N ASP A 86 -4.94 -12.37 8.40
CA ASP A 86 -4.95 -13.48 9.37
C ASP A 86 -5.59 -13.11 10.72
N GLY A 87 -6.63 -13.86 11.09
CA GLY A 87 -7.38 -13.66 12.33
C GLY A 87 -8.49 -12.63 12.25
N LEU A 88 -8.76 -12.03 11.08
CA LEU A 88 -9.82 -11.02 10.89
C LEU A 88 -11.18 -11.50 11.39
N GLU A 89 -11.50 -12.78 11.21
CA GLU A 89 -12.75 -13.41 11.62
C GLU A 89 -13.03 -13.33 13.13
N ARG A 90 -11.99 -13.14 13.95
CA ARG A 90 -12.13 -12.95 15.40
C ARG A 90 -12.62 -11.55 15.77
N TYR A 91 -12.46 -10.58 14.87
CA TYR A 91 -12.76 -9.17 15.10
C TYR A 91 -14.00 -8.70 14.36
N VAL A 92 -14.53 -9.47 13.41
CA VAL A 92 -15.67 -9.08 12.58
C VAL A 92 -16.78 -10.11 12.68
N ARG A 93 -17.99 -9.63 12.96
CA ARG A 93 -19.23 -10.40 12.81
C ARG A 93 -20.11 -9.71 11.80
N VAL A 94 -20.52 -10.47 10.79
CA VAL A 94 -21.39 -9.99 9.72
C VAL A 94 -22.73 -10.69 9.85
N LYS A 95 -23.82 -9.91 9.85
CA LYS A 95 -25.18 -10.45 9.78
C LYS A 95 -25.67 -10.31 8.35
N GLU A 96 -26.01 -11.43 7.74
CA GLU A 96 -26.56 -11.51 6.39
C GLU A 96 -28.02 -11.94 6.41
N ARG A 97 -28.84 -11.36 5.54
CA ARG A 97 -30.23 -11.76 5.28
C ARG A 97 -30.47 -11.68 3.78
N ASP A 98 -31.01 -12.75 3.19
CA ASP A 98 -31.30 -12.85 1.75
C ASP A 98 -30.08 -12.48 0.86
N GLY A 99 -28.88 -12.95 1.26
CA GLY A 99 -27.63 -12.67 0.56
C GLY A 99 -27.13 -11.23 0.68
N ARG A 100 -27.73 -10.39 1.53
CA ARG A 100 -27.32 -9.01 1.78
C ARG A 100 -26.83 -8.83 3.21
N ILE A 101 -25.70 -8.14 3.36
CA ILE A 101 -25.18 -7.75 4.66
C ILE A 101 -26.07 -6.66 5.25
N THR A 102 -26.69 -6.97 6.40
CA THR A 102 -27.62 -6.09 7.12
C THR A 102 -26.95 -5.39 8.29
N ALA A 103 -25.94 -6.00 8.90
CA ALA A 103 -25.14 -5.40 9.95
C ALA A 103 -23.70 -5.92 9.92
N VAL A 104 -22.77 -5.06 10.32
CA VAL A 104 -21.37 -5.40 10.57
C VAL A 104 -21.02 -4.91 11.97
N GLU A 105 -20.64 -5.83 12.85
CA GLU A 105 -20.06 -5.54 14.15
C GLU A 105 -18.56 -5.82 14.05
N LYS A 106 -17.71 -4.81 14.26
CA LYS A 106 -16.26 -4.94 14.16
C LYS A 106 -15.55 -4.29 15.34
N ASP A 107 -14.62 -5.00 15.98
CA ASP A 107 -13.64 -4.40 16.88
C ASP A 107 -12.52 -3.75 16.05
N ASP A 108 -12.76 -2.53 15.60
CA ASP A 108 -11.80 -1.78 14.77
C ASP A 108 -10.47 -1.53 15.51
N ARG A 109 -10.49 -1.36 16.84
CA ARG A 109 -9.28 -1.10 17.63
C ARG A 109 -8.44 -2.37 17.78
N GLY A 110 -9.08 -3.50 18.09
CA GLY A 110 -8.43 -4.80 18.13
C GLY A 110 -7.86 -5.19 16.77
N TRP A 111 -8.68 -5.06 15.72
CA TRP A 111 -8.25 -5.36 14.36
C TRP A 111 -7.09 -4.48 13.92
N ARG A 112 -7.14 -3.16 14.14
CA ARG A 112 -6.04 -2.25 13.77
C ARG A 112 -4.71 -2.67 14.38
N ARG A 113 -4.69 -3.06 15.66
CA ARG A 113 -3.45 -3.56 16.31
C ARG A 113 -2.93 -4.83 15.63
N ARG A 114 -3.81 -5.81 15.37
CA ARG A 114 -3.42 -7.05 14.68
C ARG A 114 -2.92 -6.77 13.26
N ALA A 115 -3.63 -5.93 12.52
CA ALA A 115 -3.29 -5.56 11.14
C ALA A 115 -1.92 -4.87 11.08
N GLU A 116 -1.62 -3.94 12.00
CA GLU A 116 -0.29 -3.31 12.05
C GLU A 116 0.82 -4.35 12.30
N THR A 117 0.62 -5.32 13.21
CA THR A 117 1.58 -6.42 13.40
C THR A 117 1.74 -7.29 12.16
N LEU A 118 0.66 -7.56 11.42
CA LEU A 118 0.74 -8.35 10.17
C LEU A 118 1.46 -7.58 9.04
N MET A 119 1.31 -6.26 9.01
CA MET A 119 1.88 -5.39 8.00
C MET A 119 3.32 -4.92 8.34
N GLU A 120 3.78 -5.15 9.57
CA GLU A 120 5.14 -4.85 9.99
C GLU A 120 6.16 -5.60 9.12
N GLY A 121 7.10 -4.85 8.54
CA GLY A 121 8.07 -5.40 7.59
C GLY A 121 7.49 -5.76 6.22
N VAL A 122 6.17 -5.64 6.00
CA VAL A 122 5.54 -5.78 4.68
C VAL A 122 5.52 -4.44 3.96
N ARG A 123 4.97 -3.39 4.60
CA ARG A 123 4.92 -2.05 4.01
C ARG A 123 6.33 -1.47 3.85
N GLY A 124 6.61 -0.92 2.68
CA GLY A 124 7.89 -0.30 2.34
C GLY A 124 8.98 -1.30 1.95
N LYS A 125 8.95 -2.54 2.46
CA LYS A 125 9.99 -3.55 2.19
C LYS A 125 9.55 -4.66 1.23
N GLU A 126 8.33 -5.15 1.35
CA GLU A 126 7.79 -6.21 0.48
C GLU A 126 6.74 -5.67 -0.49
N ILE A 127 5.91 -4.72 -0.04
CA ILE A 127 4.94 -3.97 -0.84
C ILE A 127 5.26 -2.48 -0.74
N ALA A 128 5.34 -1.79 -1.87
CA ALA A 128 5.34 -0.33 -1.91
C ALA A 128 4.10 0.21 -2.64
N MET A 129 3.67 1.42 -2.26
CA MET A 129 2.53 2.08 -2.88
C MET A 129 2.92 3.49 -3.32
N ILE A 130 2.61 3.81 -4.57
CA ILE A 130 2.73 5.16 -5.12
C ILE A 130 1.33 5.77 -5.19
N PHE A 131 1.12 6.89 -4.50
CA PHE A 131 -0.16 7.60 -4.49
C PHE A 131 -0.29 8.54 -5.69
N GLN A 132 -1.54 8.80 -6.09
CA GLN A 132 -1.85 9.59 -7.28
C GLN A 132 -1.34 11.04 -7.22
N ASN A 133 -1.25 11.63 -6.02
CA ASN A 133 -0.76 12.99 -5.82
C ASN A 133 0.58 12.98 -5.06
N PRO A 134 1.71 13.24 -5.73
CA PRO A 134 3.03 13.12 -5.11
C PRO A 134 3.29 14.24 -4.10
N ARG A 135 2.74 15.45 -4.29
CA ARG A 135 3.00 16.58 -3.38
C ARG A 135 2.34 16.43 -2.02
N SER A 136 1.19 15.76 -1.97
CA SER A 136 0.54 15.42 -0.69
C SER A 136 1.20 14.24 0.03
N ALA A 137 1.98 13.42 -0.69
CA ALA A 137 2.67 12.27 -0.11
C ALA A 137 4.08 12.61 0.39
N LEU A 138 4.74 13.62 -0.18
CA LEU A 138 6.04 14.10 0.28
C LEU A 138 5.88 15.06 1.46
N ASN A 139 6.79 14.98 2.44
CA ASN A 139 6.87 15.94 3.53
C ASN A 139 7.47 17.26 3.00
N PRO A 140 6.72 18.39 3.02
CA PRO A 140 7.21 19.66 2.49
C PRO A 140 8.32 20.29 3.33
N TYR A 141 8.50 19.85 4.58
CA TYR A 141 9.49 20.38 5.52
C TYR A 141 10.81 19.59 5.52
N SER A 142 10.97 18.60 4.65
CA SER A 142 12.18 17.80 4.51
C SER A 142 12.65 17.77 3.06
N THR A 143 13.96 17.65 2.84
CA THR A 143 14.50 17.51 1.49
C THR A 143 14.11 16.16 0.89
N ILE A 144 14.18 16.07 -0.44
CA ILE A 144 13.93 14.81 -1.15
C ILE A 144 14.94 13.74 -0.71
N GLY A 145 16.21 14.12 -0.65
CA GLY A 145 17.30 13.25 -0.26
C GLY A 145 17.14 12.70 1.15
N ALA A 146 16.77 13.55 2.12
CA ALA A 146 16.53 13.12 3.49
C ALA A 146 15.41 12.07 3.59
N GLN A 147 14.30 12.27 2.87
CA GLN A 147 13.18 11.33 2.83
C GLN A 147 13.54 9.99 2.17
N LEU A 148 14.33 10.01 1.09
CA LEU A 148 14.84 8.76 0.49
C LEU A 148 15.81 8.03 1.41
N VAL A 149 16.74 8.76 2.04
CA VAL A 149 17.71 8.17 2.99
C VAL A 149 16.99 7.53 4.18
N GLU A 150 15.99 8.21 4.73
CA GLU A 150 15.14 7.66 5.79
C GLU A 150 14.46 6.36 5.34
N THR A 151 13.82 6.37 4.17
CA THR A 151 13.14 5.19 3.59
C THR A 151 14.11 4.01 3.44
N ILE A 152 15.30 4.24 2.88
CA ILE A 152 16.33 3.20 2.69
C ILE A 152 16.78 2.65 4.04
N ARG A 153 17.02 3.50 5.04
CA ARG A 153 17.52 3.07 6.35
C ARG A 153 16.48 2.31 7.17
N LEU A 154 15.21 2.68 7.03
CA LEU A 154 14.09 2.01 7.69
C LEU A 154 13.80 0.64 7.08
N HIS A 155 13.79 0.54 5.76
CA HIS A 155 13.25 -0.64 5.07
C HIS A 155 14.31 -1.59 4.49
N THR A 156 15.59 -1.21 4.50
CA THR A 156 16.69 -2.06 4.01
C THR A 156 17.70 -2.41 5.10
N SER A 157 18.67 -3.27 4.76
CA SER A 157 19.82 -3.58 5.62
C SER A 157 20.83 -2.43 5.73
N VAL A 158 20.78 -1.43 4.84
CA VAL A 158 21.71 -0.29 4.84
C VAL A 158 21.42 0.62 6.02
N LYS A 159 22.37 0.75 6.95
CA LYS A 159 22.22 1.59 8.15
C LYS A 159 23.09 2.85 8.13
N GLY A 160 24.23 2.80 7.44
CA GLY A 160 25.16 3.92 7.31
C GLY A 160 24.59 5.06 6.48
N GLU A 161 24.72 6.29 6.96
CA GLU A 161 24.17 7.47 6.31
C GLU A 161 24.80 7.74 4.95
N GLY A 162 26.13 7.63 4.83
CA GLY A 162 26.84 7.84 3.57
C GLY A 162 26.45 6.82 2.49
N GLU A 163 26.34 5.54 2.85
CA GLU A 163 25.88 4.49 1.92
C GLU A 163 24.42 4.71 1.51
N ALA A 164 23.54 5.04 2.45
CA ALA A 164 22.14 5.34 2.16
C ALA A 164 22.00 6.56 1.23
N ARG A 165 22.84 7.58 1.41
CA ARG A 165 22.88 8.76 0.55
C ARG A 165 23.24 8.41 -0.90
N GLU A 166 24.30 7.63 -1.11
CA GLU A 166 24.71 7.24 -2.46
C GLU A 166 23.66 6.33 -3.12
N ARG A 167 23.01 5.43 -2.36
CA ARG A 167 21.86 4.66 -2.88
C ARG A 167 20.67 5.55 -3.24
N ALA A 168 20.36 6.56 -2.43
CA ALA A 168 19.29 7.51 -2.73
C ALA A 168 19.57 8.30 -4.01
N ILE A 169 20.80 8.78 -4.20
CA ILE A 169 21.23 9.46 -5.44
C ILE A 169 21.12 8.53 -6.64
N HIS A 170 21.59 7.28 -6.50
CA HIS A 170 21.44 6.26 -7.53
C HIS A 170 19.97 6.03 -7.93
N TRP A 171 19.06 6.01 -6.97
CA TRP A 171 17.62 5.88 -7.25
C TRP A 171 17.04 7.09 -7.97
N LEU A 172 17.46 8.31 -7.61
CA LEU A 172 17.09 9.53 -8.33
C LEU A 172 17.59 9.52 -9.78
N GLU A 173 18.81 8.99 -10.02
CA GLU A 173 19.34 8.76 -11.36
C GLU A 173 18.49 7.76 -12.15
N ARG A 174 18.12 6.61 -11.55
CA ARG A 174 17.31 5.57 -12.22
C ARG A 174 15.96 6.10 -12.68
N VAL A 175 15.33 6.96 -11.89
CA VAL A 175 14.05 7.60 -12.26
C VAL A 175 14.24 8.87 -13.09
N ARG A 176 15.44 9.12 -13.63
CA ARG A 176 15.73 10.25 -14.53
C ARG A 176 15.35 11.61 -13.90
N ILE A 177 15.73 11.83 -12.65
CA ILE A 177 15.82 13.19 -12.11
C ILE A 177 17.02 13.87 -12.75
N ASP A 178 16.83 15.08 -13.25
CA ASP A 178 17.94 15.90 -13.75
C ASP A 178 18.82 16.34 -12.57
N SER A 179 20.14 16.36 -12.77
CA SER A 179 21.13 16.75 -11.76
C SER A 179 20.87 16.13 -10.37
N PRO A 180 20.81 14.79 -10.21
CA PRO A 180 20.36 14.12 -8.99
C PRO A 180 21.04 14.57 -7.71
N ARG A 181 22.37 14.78 -7.74
CA ARG A 181 23.13 15.26 -6.58
C ARG A 181 22.71 16.65 -6.13
N LEU A 182 22.39 17.55 -7.06
CA LEU A 182 21.86 18.88 -6.75
C LEU A 182 20.43 18.77 -6.20
N ARG A 183 19.58 17.97 -6.85
CA ARG A 183 18.16 17.81 -6.48
C ARG A 183 17.94 17.03 -5.19
N PHE A 184 18.95 16.28 -4.73
CA PHE A 184 18.95 15.59 -3.46
C PHE A 184 18.64 16.56 -2.30
N ASP A 185 19.23 17.75 -2.32
CA ASP A 185 19.07 18.76 -1.27
C ASP A 185 17.86 19.68 -1.49
N ASN A 186 17.09 19.50 -2.57
CA ASN A 186 15.88 20.29 -2.82
C ASN A 186 14.73 19.83 -1.91
N PHE A 187 13.92 20.79 -1.49
CA PHE A 187 12.59 20.52 -0.93
C PHE A 187 11.57 20.24 -2.04
N PRO A 188 10.43 19.58 -1.73
CA PRO A 188 9.39 19.27 -2.72
C PRO A 188 8.86 20.49 -3.48
N PHE A 189 8.74 21.66 -2.85
CA PHE A 189 8.29 22.89 -3.51
C PHE A 189 9.32 23.46 -4.50
N GLY A 190 10.60 23.08 -4.37
CA GLY A 190 11.67 23.42 -5.31
C GLY A 190 11.77 22.47 -6.51
N MET A 191 10.74 21.64 -6.75
CA MET A 191 10.67 20.68 -7.84
C MET A 191 9.38 20.84 -8.67
N SER A 192 9.46 20.47 -9.95
CA SER A 192 8.26 20.35 -10.80
C SER A 192 7.38 19.18 -10.33
N GLY A 193 6.09 19.19 -10.67
CA GLY A 193 5.17 18.10 -10.32
C GLY A 193 5.65 16.73 -10.82
N GLY A 194 6.16 16.66 -12.06
CA GLY A 194 6.72 15.44 -12.63
C GLY A 194 8.01 14.99 -11.93
N MET A 195 8.83 15.93 -11.43
CA MET A 195 9.99 15.60 -10.60
C MET A 195 9.56 15.04 -9.24
N CYS A 196 8.56 15.63 -8.57
CA CYS A 196 7.99 15.08 -7.34
C CYS A 196 7.46 13.66 -7.55
N GLN A 197 6.77 13.40 -8.67
CA GLN A 197 6.27 12.07 -8.99
C GLN A 197 7.41 11.05 -9.16
N ARG A 198 8.48 11.42 -9.87
CA ARG A 198 9.65 10.54 -10.05
C ARG A 198 10.40 10.31 -8.74
N ALA A 199 10.56 11.34 -7.92
CA ALA A 199 11.12 11.20 -6.58
C ALA A 199 10.29 10.24 -5.70
N MET A 200 8.97 10.31 -5.77
CA MET A 200 8.09 9.37 -5.08
C MET A 200 8.24 7.92 -5.59
N ILE A 201 8.36 7.74 -6.90
CA ILE A 201 8.67 6.43 -7.50
C ILE A 201 10.02 5.91 -6.96
N ALA A 202 11.04 6.78 -6.92
CA ALA A 202 12.35 6.42 -6.37
C ALA A 202 12.25 5.99 -4.90
N MET A 203 11.50 6.71 -4.06
CA MET A 203 11.25 6.31 -2.66
C MET A 203 10.61 4.93 -2.58
N ALA A 204 9.51 4.71 -3.32
CA ALA A 204 8.78 3.44 -3.32
C ALA A 204 9.66 2.26 -3.76
N LEU A 205 10.51 2.46 -4.76
CA LEU A 205 11.37 1.41 -5.29
C LEU A 205 12.69 1.26 -4.52
N SER A 206 13.06 2.22 -3.68
CA SER A 206 14.39 2.28 -3.05
C SER A 206 14.74 1.10 -2.14
N ALA A 207 13.71 0.45 -1.60
CA ALA A 207 13.83 -0.75 -0.79
C ALA A 207 13.70 -2.06 -1.60
N GLU A 208 13.55 -1.96 -2.92
CA GLU A 208 13.41 -3.08 -3.85
C GLU A 208 12.26 -4.04 -3.46
N PRO A 209 11.03 -3.51 -3.29
CA PRO A 209 9.87 -4.30 -2.92
C PRO A 209 9.56 -5.38 -3.96
N SER A 210 8.85 -6.44 -3.54
CA SER A 210 8.39 -7.49 -4.45
C SER A 210 7.16 -7.07 -5.23
N LEU A 211 6.30 -6.22 -4.64
CA LEU A 211 5.05 -5.71 -5.21
C LEU A 211 4.97 -4.17 -5.13
#